data_AF-A0A0D0TXX4-F1
#
_entry.id   AF-A0A0D0TXX4-F1
#
_cell.length_a   1.000
_cell.length_b   1.000
_cell.length_c   1.000
_cell.angle_alpha   90.00
_cell.angle_beta   90.00
_cell.angle_gamma   90.00
#
_symmetry.space_group_name_H-M   'P 1'
#
loop_
_entity.id
_entity.type
_entity.pdbx_description
1 polymer ?
#
loop_
_entity_poly.entity_id
_entity_poly.type
_entity_poly.pdbx_seq_one_letter_code
_entity_poly.pdbx_strand_id
1 'polypeptide(L)'
;MFSFGTFLTTTICLLSHLPTSFAFGVQNYPNLFFAASTVVSNQWFSSVDSRWAREMSEYWAQTLIQYGPWSVTNKSYTAKSGDKKDYLSWAVYHWPDCSNVQNTTELTEEEVWDECDYVVRDGKVNPDIELVKDKQALQNMSNSVYLSAMAYLHTNDSQYTTHINHALHTFFINNDTRMNPNLNYAQVIRGPGDQMGRHTGVLDLACMAKIVSGVQVMRSIKPAEWQQETETGIMQWASEQLNWLYTSEQGLGELNATNNHGTFAVNQVCALNVLLNQNDACVTALEDFYNGIYLDQIASNGDQPLESARTRPYHYRAFNLMALVTNAQFGDFVGLSPSAWERRSAANTTIVDALHFAMLQNYTASNELTQSRALNPVVAAISAKYGDPDNKYANFLKSSDPYFPGQPWFALNEGLSDAGIKQGLLETTYGPVPSQPTLGAGSPDDPNHQRKRNWKSRGTGWPTVAPKAP
;
A
#
# COMPACT_ATOMS: atom_id res chain seq x y z
N MET A 1 -67.78 25.03 14.49
CA MET A 1 -67.13 26.15 15.21
C MET A 1 -65.67 25.78 15.46
N PHE A 2 -64.78 26.68 15.05
CA PHE A 2 -63.37 26.90 15.42
C PHE A 2 -62.59 25.89 16.30
N SER A 3 -61.54 25.31 15.70
CA SER A 3 -60.09 25.50 15.92
C SER A 3 -59.44 25.75 17.31
N PHE A 4 -58.27 25.08 17.43
CA PHE A 4 -56.99 25.38 18.13
C PHE A 4 -56.75 25.03 19.61
N GLY A 5 -55.61 24.37 19.85
CA GLY A 5 -54.95 24.23 21.16
C GLY A 5 -53.81 23.18 21.22
N THR A 6 -52.64 23.54 20.69
CA THR A 6 -51.33 22.84 20.74
C THR A 6 -50.81 22.65 22.19
N PHE A 7 -49.95 21.65 22.46
CA PHE A 7 -48.58 21.84 23.02
C PHE A 7 -47.82 20.52 23.33
N LEU A 8 -46.59 20.46 22.80
CA LEU A 8 -45.34 19.83 23.28
C LEU A 8 -45.24 18.31 23.61
N THR A 9 -44.54 17.58 22.73
CA THR A 9 -43.70 16.43 23.12
C THR A 9 -42.23 16.76 22.89
N THR A 10 -41.46 16.75 23.97
CA THR A 10 -40.01 16.94 24.01
C THR A 10 -39.33 15.65 23.55
N THR A 11 -38.75 15.63 22.35
CA THR A 11 -37.84 14.55 21.93
C THR A 11 -36.41 14.94 22.31
N ILE A 12 -35.86 14.25 23.31
CA ILE A 12 -34.45 14.32 23.66
C ILE A 12 -33.67 13.54 22.59
N CYS A 13 -33.03 14.25 21.65
CA CYS A 13 -32.01 13.69 20.78
C CYS A 13 -30.72 13.51 21.59
N LEU A 14 -30.45 12.28 22.04
CA LEU A 14 -29.12 11.87 22.47
C LEU A 14 -28.29 11.54 21.22
N LEU A 15 -27.47 12.50 20.81
CA LEU A 15 -26.34 12.31 19.89
C LEU A 15 -25.31 11.39 20.55
N SER A 16 -25.36 10.10 20.23
CA SER A 16 -24.26 9.18 20.50
C SER A 16 -23.20 9.34 19.41
N HIS A 17 -22.22 10.21 19.65
CA HIS A 17 -20.93 10.13 18.97
C HIS A 17 -20.08 9.08 19.68
N LEU A 18 -20.02 7.88 19.11
CA LEU A 18 -18.93 6.93 19.32
C LEU A 18 -18.49 6.40 17.96
N PRO A 19 -17.17 6.25 17.73
CA PRO A 19 -16.65 5.79 16.45
C PRO A 19 -17.02 4.31 16.28
N THR A 20 -17.78 4.00 15.24
CA THR A 20 -17.92 2.63 14.75
C THR A 20 -16.56 2.17 14.23
N SER A 21 -15.77 1.56 15.10
CA SER A 21 -14.62 0.76 14.74
C SER A 21 -15.12 -0.41 13.87
N PHE A 22 -14.97 -0.29 12.55
CA PHE A 22 -15.17 -1.39 11.62
C PHE A 22 -14.16 -2.49 11.93
N ALA A 23 -14.63 -3.58 12.54
CA ALA A 23 -13.81 -4.77 12.80
C ALA A 23 -13.55 -5.62 11.54
N PHE A 24 -14.21 -5.30 10.42
CA PHE A 24 -14.07 -6.00 9.14
C PHE A 24 -13.63 -5.02 8.05
N GLY A 25 -12.31 -4.87 7.90
CA GLY A 25 -11.68 -4.17 6.78
C GLY A 25 -10.38 -4.90 6.45
N VAL A 26 -10.10 -5.19 5.16
CA VAL A 26 -8.74 -5.62 4.78
C VAL A 26 -7.79 -4.51 5.15
N GLN A 27 -6.81 -4.82 5.97
CA GLN A 27 -5.66 -3.95 6.09
C GLN A 27 -4.95 -3.93 4.73
N ASN A 28 -4.99 -2.79 4.03
CA ASN A 28 -4.24 -2.63 2.79
C ASN A 28 -2.75 -2.52 3.12
N TYR A 29 -2.00 -3.58 2.84
CA TYR A 29 -0.54 -3.56 2.94
C TYR A 29 0.07 -3.00 1.65
N PRO A 30 1.13 -2.19 1.69
CA PRO A 30 1.69 -1.58 0.48
C PRO A 30 2.23 -2.60 -0.53
N ASN A 31 2.75 -3.74 -0.05
CA ASN A 31 3.41 -4.72 -0.89
C ASN A 31 3.27 -6.13 -0.31
N LEU A 32 3.02 -7.10 -1.17
CA LEU A 32 2.90 -8.52 -0.85
C LEU A 32 3.22 -9.31 -2.12
N PHE A 33 3.90 -10.44 -1.97
CA PHE A 33 4.20 -11.35 -3.06
C PHE A 33 3.95 -12.80 -2.64
N PHE A 34 3.43 -13.58 -3.58
CA PHE A 34 3.50 -15.04 -3.53
C PHE A 34 3.78 -15.58 -4.93
N ALA A 35 4.51 -16.68 -5.00
CA ALA A 35 4.71 -17.39 -6.25
C ALA A 35 3.52 -18.30 -6.54
N ALA A 36 3.18 -18.54 -7.80
CA ALA A 36 2.14 -19.52 -8.12
C ALA A 36 2.45 -20.90 -7.52
N SER A 37 3.72 -21.31 -7.48
CA SER A 37 4.16 -22.58 -6.88
C SER A 37 3.91 -22.70 -5.38
N THR A 38 3.75 -21.59 -4.64
CA THR A 38 3.48 -21.63 -3.20
C THR A 38 1.99 -21.81 -2.88
N VAL A 39 1.11 -21.67 -3.87
CA VAL A 39 -0.35 -21.72 -3.68
C VAL A 39 -1.04 -22.72 -4.60
N VAL A 40 -0.61 -22.85 -5.85
CA VAL A 40 -1.13 -23.80 -6.82
C VAL A 40 -0.72 -25.20 -6.39
N SER A 41 -1.72 -26.07 -6.16
CA SER A 41 -1.53 -27.45 -5.70
C SER A 41 -0.82 -27.58 -4.34
N ASN A 42 -0.71 -26.50 -3.56
CA ASN A 42 -0.14 -26.53 -2.22
C ASN A 42 -1.18 -27.12 -1.23
N GLN A 43 -0.74 -28.10 -0.42
CA GLN A 43 -1.64 -28.80 0.52
C GLN A 43 -2.09 -27.88 1.67
N TRP A 44 -1.19 -27.04 2.19
CA TRP A 44 -1.55 -26.07 3.22
C TRP A 44 -2.59 -25.06 2.73
N PHE A 45 -2.37 -24.46 1.57
CA PHE A 45 -3.30 -23.49 0.98
C PHE A 45 -4.67 -24.12 0.76
N SER A 46 -4.75 -25.38 0.33
CA SER A 46 -6.05 -26.08 0.14
C SER A 46 -6.64 -26.69 1.42
N SER A 47 -5.88 -26.71 2.52
CA SER A 47 -6.28 -27.34 3.79
C SER A 47 -7.42 -26.62 4.51
N VAL A 48 -7.91 -27.27 5.57
CA VAL A 48 -8.87 -26.68 6.51
C VAL A 48 -8.26 -25.55 7.33
N ASP A 49 -6.95 -25.58 7.58
CA ASP A 49 -6.26 -24.64 8.47
C ASP A 49 -6.22 -23.24 7.85
N SER A 50 -6.09 -23.14 6.53
CA SER A 50 -6.11 -21.87 5.78
C SER A 50 -7.49 -21.43 5.30
N ARG A 51 -8.55 -22.21 5.57
CA ARG A 51 -9.88 -21.99 4.98
C ARG A 51 -10.44 -20.60 5.25
N TRP A 52 -10.35 -20.11 6.49
CA TRP A 52 -10.89 -18.80 6.85
C TRP A 52 -10.21 -17.66 6.06
N ALA A 53 -8.89 -17.68 5.94
CA ALA A 53 -8.16 -16.72 5.12
C ALA A 53 -8.55 -16.77 3.64
N ARG A 54 -8.84 -17.96 3.10
CA ARG A 54 -9.33 -18.11 1.72
C ARG A 54 -10.74 -17.56 1.53
N GLU A 55 -11.66 -17.85 2.45
CA GLU A 55 -13.02 -17.29 2.43
C GLU A 55 -12.99 -15.76 2.55
N MET A 56 -12.11 -15.20 3.39
CA MET A 56 -11.93 -13.75 3.45
C MET A 56 -11.32 -13.20 2.17
N SER A 57 -10.37 -13.91 1.54
CA SER A 57 -9.82 -13.50 0.24
C SER A 57 -10.91 -13.45 -0.83
N GLU A 58 -11.82 -14.43 -0.85
CA GLU A 58 -13.00 -14.44 -1.70
C GLU A 58 -13.93 -13.26 -1.42
N TYR A 59 -14.33 -13.06 -0.17
CA TYR A 59 -15.21 -11.96 0.25
C TYR A 59 -14.67 -10.59 -0.21
N TRP A 60 -13.37 -10.35 -0.02
CA TRP A 60 -12.75 -9.09 -0.40
C TRP A 60 -12.53 -8.96 -1.91
N ALA A 61 -12.25 -10.06 -2.61
CA ALA A 61 -12.25 -10.07 -4.07
C ALA A 61 -13.62 -9.69 -4.62
N GLN A 62 -14.70 -10.33 -4.15
CA GLN A 62 -16.09 -10.02 -4.56
C GLN A 62 -16.45 -8.56 -4.30
N THR A 63 -16.02 -8.03 -3.15
CA THR A 63 -16.24 -6.62 -2.81
C THR A 63 -15.53 -5.71 -3.81
N LEU A 64 -14.24 -5.94 -4.07
CA LEU A 64 -13.43 -5.08 -4.95
C LEU A 64 -13.89 -5.13 -6.41
N ILE A 65 -14.28 -6.30 -6.91
CA ILE A 65 -14.77 -6.47 -8.29
C ILE A 65 -15.94 -5.52 -8.60
N GLN A 66 -16.80 -5.23 -7.62
CA GLN A 66 -17.95 -4.34 -7.78
C GLN A 66 -17.58 -2.86 -7.96
N TYR A 67 -16.36 -2.45 -7.58
CA TYR A 67 -15.90 -1.05 -7.64
C TYR A 67 -14.91 -0.78 -8.78
N GLY A 68 -14.47 -1.83 -9.48
CA GLY A 68 -13.56 -1.74 -10.62
C GLY A 68 -14.28 -1.78 -11.98
N PRO A 69 -13.50 -1.81 -13.08
CA PRO A 69 -12.05 -1.67 -13.11
C PRO A 69 -11.62 -0.22 -12.89
N TRP A 70 -10.47 -0.02 -12.25
CA TRP A 70 -9.87 1.30 -12.06
C TRP A 70 -8.93 1.64 -13.22
N SER A 71 -8.75 2.94 -13.48
CA SER A 71 -7.81 3.46 -14.47
C SER A 71 -7.28 4.82 -14.03
N VAL A 72 -6.07 5.16 -14.47
CA VAL A 72 -5.51 6.51 -14.32
C VAL A 72 -6.27 7.55 -15.13
N THR A 73 -7.12 7.19 -16.10
CA THR A 73 -7.87 8.20 -16.88
C THR A 73 -9.10 8.73 -16.14
N ASN A 74 -9.46 8.14 -15.01
CA ASN A 74 -10.64 8.52 -14.21
C ASN A 74 -10.40 9.74 -13.31
N LYS A 75 -9.16 10.24 -13.21
CA LYS A 75 -8.84 11.43 -12.41
C LYS A 75 -9.42 12.70 -13.03
N SER A 76 -9.81 13.65 -12.18
CA SER A 76 -10.27 14.98 -12.60
C SER A 76 -9.12 15.87 -13.09
N TYR A 77 -7.96 15.80 -12.43
CA TYR A 77 -6.77 16.57 -12.81
C TYR A 77 -5.99 15.89 -13.95
N THR A 78 -5.28 16.67 -14.75
CA THR A 78 -4.39 16.13 -15.80
C THR A 78 -2.98 16.55 -15.47
N ALA A 79 -2.01 15.67 -15.74
CA ALA A 79 -0.61 16.05 -15.67
C ALA A 79 -0.31 17.20 -16.64
N LYS A 80 0.79 17.93 -16.41
CA LYS A 80 1.15 19.09 -17.25
C LYS A 80 1.39 18.74 -18.72
N SER A 81 1.70 17.48 -19.02
CA SER A 81 1.77 16.96 -20.40
C SER A 81 0.47 17.14 -21.19
N GLY A 82 -0.68 17.24 -20.50
CA GLY A 82 -2.01 17.21 -21.12
C GLY A 82 -2.54 15.80 -21.41
N ASP A 83 -1.75 14.74 -21.16
CA ASP A 83 -2.19 13.35 -21.34
C ASP A 83 -2.84 12.81 -20.05
N LYS A 84 -4.09 12.35 -20.14
CA LYS A 84 -4.81 11.72 -19.02
C LYS A 84 -4.24 10.35 -18.63
N LYS A 85 -3.47 9.72 -19.50
CA LYS A 85 -2.83 8.42 -19.26
C LYS A 85 -1.54 8.51 -18.48
N ASP A 86 -0.98 9.71 -18.31
CA ASP A 86 0.15 9.90 -17.40
C ASP A 86 -0.32 9.76 -15.95
N TYR A 87 0.38 8.90 -15.20
CA TYR A 87 0.12 8.72 -13.78
C TYR A 87 0.43 10.01 -13.02
N LEU A 88 -0.50 10.45 -12.20
CA LEU A 88 -0.39 11.70 -11.44
C LEU A 88 -0.61 11.43 -9.95
N SER A 89 0.26 11.97 -9.11
CA SER A 89 0.02 12.03 -7.67
C SER A 89 0.73 13.23 -7.05
N TRP A 90 0.28 13.66 -5.88
CA TRP A 90 0.89 14.80 -5.17
C TRP A 90 1.86 14.35 -4.09
N ALA A 91 2.92 15.14 -3.91
CA ALA A 91 3.90 14.89 -2.87
C ALA A 91 3.25 14.97 -1.47
N VAL A 92 3.28 13.84 -0.75
CA VAL A 92 2.43 13.59 0.43
C VAL A 92 2.65 14.58 1.58
N TYR A 93 3.87 15.08 1.75
CA TYR A 93 4.26 15.94 2.88
C TYR A 93 4.48 17.41 2.49
N HIS A 94 4.09 17.83 1.29
CA HIS A 94 4.28 19.22 0.85
C HIS A 94 3.03 20.05 1.12
N TRP A 95 3.21 21.17 1.83
CA TRP A 95 2.13 22.08 2.21
C TRP A 95 2.38 23.48 1.65
N PRO A 96 1.33 24.20 1.23
CA PRO A 96 1.49 25.55 0.73
C PRO A 96 2.02 26.48 1.84
N ASP A 97 2.96 27.33 1.45
CA ASP A 97 3.47 28.47 2.19
C ASP A 97 3.27 29.73 1.35
N CYS A 98 2.15 30.41 1.61
CA CYS A 98 1.77 31.63 0.91
C CYS A 98 2.34 32.90 1.57
N SER A 99 3.34 32.78 2.46
CA SER A 99 3.84 33.94 3.22
C SER A 99 4.50 35.02 2.35
N ASN A 100 4.94 34.65 1.14
CA ASN A 100 5.53 35.56 0.16
C ASN A 100 4.51 36.14 -0.84
N VAL A 101 3.26 35.66 -0.83
CA VAL A 101 2.21 36.12 -1.75
C VAL A 101 1.67 37.47 -1.26
N GLN A 102 1.80 38.51 -2.09
CA GLN A 102 1.35 39.86 -1.76
C GLN A 102 -0.15 40.06 -2.05
N ASN A 103 -1.02 39.28 -1.37
CA ASN A 103 -2.47 39.42 -1.49
C ASN A 103 -3.09 40.09 -0.26
N THR A 104 -4.11 40.92 -0.47
CA THR A 104 -4.88 41.59 0.59
C THR A 104 -6.17 40.85 0.96
N THR A 105 -6.52 39.78 0.23
CA THR A 105 -7.69 38.92 0.48
C THR A 105 -7.29 37.45 0.62
N GLU A 106 -8.22 36.61 1.07
CA GLU A 106 -8.01 35.15 1.11
C GLU A 106 -7.81 34.60 -0.32
N LEU A 107 -6.76 33.80 -0.51
CA LEU A 107 -6.45 33.16 -1.79
C LEU A 107 -7.45 32.04 -2.09
N THR A 108 -7.93 31.99 -3.32
CA THR A 108 -8.64 30.84 -3.90
C THR A 108 -7.72 29.62 -3.98
N GLU A 109 -8.29 28.43 -4.21
CA GLU A 109 -7.48 27.21 -4.35
C GLU A 109 -6.54 27.25 -5.55
N GLU A 110 -7.00 27.89 -6.64
CA GLU A 110 -6.22 28.13 -7.85
C GLU A 110 -5.04 29.07 -7.58
N GLU A 111 -5.28 30.22 -6.93
CA GLU A 111 -4.20 31.14 -6.54
C GLU A 111 -3.21 30.49 -5.56
N VAL A 112 -3.67 29.60 -4.66
CA VAL A 112 -2.75 28.85 -3.79
C VAL A 112 -1.83 27.93 -4.60
N TRP A 113 -2.35 27.31 -5.66
CA TRP A 113 -1.54 26.47 -6.54
C TRP A 113 -0.58 27.32 -7.38
N ASP A 114 -1.05 28.43 -7.94
CA ASP A 114 -0.26 29.19 -8.89
C ASP A 114 0.79 30.11 -8.23
N GLU A 115 0.54 30.56 -7.00
CA GLU A 115 1.35 31.61 -6.38
C GLU A 115 2.11 31.17 -5.12
N CYS A 116 1.65 30.14 -4.41
CA CYS A 116 2.30 29.74 -3.15
C CYS A 116 3.41 28.71 -3.40
N ASP A 117 4.56 28.94 -2.78
CA ASP A 117 5.60 27.93 -2.64
C ASP A 117 5.10 26.77 -1.78
N TYR A 118 5.66 25.57 -1.94
CA TYR A 118 5.32 24.41 -1.12
C TYR A 118 6.52 23.92 -0.31
N VAL A 119 6.31 23.70 0.98
CA VAL A 119 7.36 23.31 1.94
C VAL A 119 7.08 21.93 2.55
N VAL A 120 8.15 21.19 2.84
CA VAL A 120 8.06 19.85 3.44
C VAL A 120 7.66 19.95 4.91
N ARG A 121 6.69 19.13 5.32
CA ARG A 121 6.31 18.87 6.72
C ARG A 121 6.24 17.36 6.94
N ASP A 122 7.37 16.75 7.31
CA ASP A 122 7.48 15.29 7.43
C ASP A 122 6.41 14.69 8.35
N GLY A 123 5.82 13.57 7.93
CA GLY A 123 4.73 12.89 8.65
C GLY A 123 3.39 13.64 8.70
N LYS A 124 3.29 14.86 8.17
CA LYS A 124 2.03 15.61 8.06
C LYS A 124 1.49 15.48 6.65
N VAL A 125 0.59 14.52 6.46
CA VAL A 125 -0.08 14.27 5.17
C VAL A 125 -0.92 15.49 4.78
N ASN A 126 -0.61 16.08 3.62
CA ASN A 126 -1.48 17.08 3.02
C ASN A 126 -2.73 16.37 2.44
N PRO A 127 -3.96 16.70 2.88
CA PRO A 127 -5.18 16.02 2.42
C PRO A 127 -5.43 16.16 0.93
N ASP A 128 -4.80 17.13 0.28
CA ASP A 128 -4.99 17.34 -1.16
C ASP A 128 -4.48 16.17 -2.00
N ILE A 129 -3.65 15.27 -1.46
CA ILE A 129 -3.32 14.00 -2.13
C ILE A 129 -4.58 13.23 -2.55
N GLU A 130 -5.71 13.46 -1.89
CA GLU A 130 -6.99 12.84 -2.21
C GLU A 130 -7.68 13.48 -3.42
N LEU A 131 -7.21 14.61 -3.93
CA LEU A 131 -7.73 15.26 -5.14
C LEU A 131 -7.35 14.48 -6.41
N VAL A 132 -6.24 13.74 -6.39
CA VAL A 132 -5.81 12.86 -7.48
C VAL A 132 -5.74 11.42 -6.99
N LYS A 133 -6.57 10.57 -7.60
CA LYS A 133 -6.84 9.22 -7.09
C LYS A 133 -6.08 8.11 -7.80
N ASP A 134 -5.09 8.41 -8.64
CA ASP A 134 -4.34 7.38 -9.38
C ASP A 134 -3.63 6.40 -8.44
N LYS A 135 -3.08 6.88 -7.31
CA LYS A 135 -2.50 6.02 -6.27
C LYS A 135 -3.52 5.06 -5.67
N GLN A 136 -4.71 5.55 -5.35
CA GLN A 136 -5.78 4.73 -4.80
C GLN A 136 -6.32 3.75 -5.85
N ALA A 137 -6.45 4.17 -7.10
CA ALA A 137 -6.83 3.34 -8.24
C ALA A 137 -5.83 2.17 -8.43
N LEU A 138 -4.53 2.45 -8.43
CA LEU A 138 -3.47 1.45 -8.55
C LEU A 138 -3.47 0.48 -7.37
N GLN A 139 -3.62 0.98 -6.14
CA GLN A 139 -3.70 0.15 -4.94
C GLN A 139 -4.94 -0.77 -4.95
N ASN A 140 -6.11 -0.25 -5.34
CA ASN A 140 -7.32 -1.04 -5.41
C ASN A 140 -7.24 -2.10 -6.54
N MET A 141 -6.74 -1.70 -7.71
CA MET A 141 -6.53 -2.61 -8.83
C MET A 141 -5.58 -3.75 -8.45
N SER A 142 -4.40 -3.43 -7.89
CA SER A 142 -3.42 -4.45 -7.47
C SER A 142 -3.95 -5.37 -6.39
N ASN A 143 -4.71 -4.85 -5.41
CA ASN A 143 -5.41 -5.66 -4.41
C ASN A 143 -6.43 -6.59 -5.05
N SER A 144 -7.22 -6.08 -6.01
CA SER A 144 -8.23 -6.89 -6.66
C SER A 144 -7.62 -8.04 -7.45
N VAL A 145 -6.52 -7.80 -8.19
CA VAL A 145 -5.80 -8.85 -8.92
C VAL A 145 -5.26 -9.92 -7.96
N TYR A 146 -4.63 -9.50 -6.87
CA TYR A 146 -4.05 -10.39 -5.87
C TYR A 146 -5.10 -11.25 -5.15
N LEU A 147 -6.18 -10.62 -4.68
CA LEU A 147 -7.26 -11.30 -3.97
C LEU A 147 -8.09 -12.18 -4.90
N SER A 148 -8.37 -11.74 -6.12
CA SER A 148 -9.05 -12.56 -7.13
C SER A 148 -8.24 -13.81 -7.50
N ALA A 149 -6.91 -13.73 -7.53
CA ALA A 149 -6.09 -14.91 -7.78
C ALA A 149 -6.24 -15.95 -6.66
N MET A 150 -6.22 -15.52 -5.39
CA MET A 150 -6.47 -16.42 -4.26
C MET A 150 -7.92 -16.92 -4.22
N ALA A 151 -8.89 -16.07 -4.56
CA ALA A 151 -10.30 -16.44 -4.63
C ALA A 151 -10.56 -17.49 -5.70
N TYR A 152 -9.97 -17.35 -6.89
CA TYR A 152 -10.04 -18.37 -7.94
C TYR A 152 -9.47 -19.71 -7.45
N LEU A 153 -8.30 -19.71 -6.81
CA LEU A 153 -7.71 -20.94 -6.28
C LEU A 153 -8.55 -21.57 -5.16
N HIS A 154 -9.36 -20.77 -4.46
CA HIS A 154 -10.31 -21.25 -3.47
C HIS A 154 -11.57 -21.87 -4.10
N THR A 155 -12.18 -21.20 -5.07
CA THR A 155 -13.55 -21.51 -5.53
C THR A 155 -13.62 -22.18 -6.90
N ASN A 156 -12.56 -22.04 -7.70
CA ASN A 156 -12.51 -22.38 -9.13
C ASN A 156 -13.56 -21.61 -9.98
N ASP A 157 -14.02 -20.45 -9.50
CA ASP A 157 -15.01 -19.62 -10.21
C ASP A 157 -14.34 -18.66 -11.21
N SER A 158 -14.67 -18.80 -12.49
CA SER A 158 -14.07 -18.03 -13.59
C SER A 158 -14.40 -16.53 -13.56
N GLN A 159 -15.32 -16.07 -12.70
CA GLN A 159 -15.52 -14.62 -12.50
C GLN A 159 -14.22 -13.92 -12.07
N TYR A 160 -13.38 -14.61 -11.28
CA TYR A 160 -12.14 -14.04 -10.76
C TYR A 160 -11.04 -13.97 -11.83
N THR A 161 -10.92 -14.99 -12.69
CA THR A 161 -9.97 -14.97 -13.83
C THR A 161 -10.39 -13.96 -14.89
N THR A 162 -11.70 -13.85 -15.14
CA THR A 162 -12.29 -12.80 -15.98
C THR A 162 -11.95 -11.41 -15.45
N HIS A 163 -12.12 -11.18 -14.15
CA HIS A 163 -11.79 -9.90 -13.52
C HIS A 163 -10.29 -9.57 -13.62
N ILE A 164 -9.40 -10.52 -13.32
CA ILE A 164 -7.95 -10.30 -13.43
C ILE A 164 -7.59 -9.85 -14.86
N ASN A 165 -8.10 -10.55 -15.87
CA ASN A 165 -7.87 -10.19 -17.27
C ASN A 165 -8.40 -8.77 -17.57
N HIS A 166 -9.63 -8.45 -17.15
CA HIS A 166 -10.24 -7.14 -17.37
C HIS A 166 -9.48 -5.99 -16.67
N ALA A 167 -9.02 -6.21 -15.43
CA ALA A 167 -8.25 -5.24 -14.66
C ALA A 167 -6.89 -4.93 -15.31
N LEU A 168 -6.17 -5.96 -15.77
CA LEU A 168 -4.89 -5.81 -16.46
C LEU A 168 -5.06 -5.08 -17.80
N HIS A 169 -6.10 -5.45 -18.57
CA HIS A 169 -6.43 -4.77 -19.81
C HIS A 169 -6.72 -3.28 -19.58
N THR A 170 -7.55 -2.97 -18.59
CA THR A 170 -7.94 -1.59 -18.30
C THR A 170 -6.74 -0.74 -17.86
N PHE A 171 -5.88 -1.25 -16.97
CA PHE A 171 -4.83 -0.44 -16.37
C PHE A 171 -3.55 -0.37 -17.21
N PHE A 172 -3.24 -1.40 -18.01
CA PHE A 172 -1.92 -1.50 -18.65
C PHE A 172 -1.94 -1.67 -20.18
N ILE A 173 -3.01 -2.21 -20.76
CA ILE A 173 -2.99 -2.68 -22.16
C ILE A 173 -3.86 -1.80 -23.07
N ASN A 174 -5.12 -1.61 -22.70
CA ASN A 174 -6.09 -0.87 -23.51
C ASN A 174 -5.63 0.58 -23.71
N ASN A 175 -5.43 0.98 -24.96
CA ASN A 175 -4.86 2.28 -25.30
C ASN A 175 -5.69 3.49 -24.80
N ASP A 176 -6.99 3.31 -24.57
CA ASP A 176 -7.88 4.38 -24.12
C ASP A 176 -7.79 4.62 -22.60
N THR A 177 -7.43 3.58 -21.83
CA THR A 177 -7.47 3.61 -20.36
C THR A 177 -6.13 3.31 -19.69
N ARG A 178 -5.14 2.81 -20.42
CA ARG A 178 -3.87 2.38 -19.83
C ARG A 178 -3.12 3.54 -19.18
N MET A 179 -2.38 3.22 -18.13
CA MET A 179 -1.31 4.05 -17.61
C MET A 179 -0.13 4.02 -18.59
N ASN A 180 0.38 5.19 -18.97
CA ASN A 180 1.65 5.28 -19.69
C ASN A 180 2.77 4.71 -18.80
N PRO A 181 3.71 3.91 -19.33
CA PRO A 181 4.72 3.20 -18.53
C PRO A 181 5.88 4.13 -18.12
N ASN A 182 5.53 5.15 -17.32
CA ASN A 182 6.46 6.06 -16.66
C ASN A 182 5.80 6.66 -15.40
N LEU A 183 6.61 7.28 -14.54
CA LEU A 183 6.14 8.05 -13.39
C LEU A 183 6.64 9.49 -13.42
N ASN A 184 6.68 10.09 -14.61
CA ASN A 184 7.16 11.46 -14.81
C ASN A 184 6.41 12.49 -13.95
N TYR A 185 5.16 12.20 -13.56
CA TYR A 185 4.29 13.08 -12.78
C TYR A 185 3.83 12.45 -11.46
N ALA A 186 4.60 11.50 -10.91
CA ALA A 186 4.34 10.97 -9.58
C ALA A 186 4.95 11.87 -8.49
N GLN A 187 4.19 12.08 -7.42
CA GLN A 187 4.52 12.94 -6.29
C GLN A 187 4.99 14.34 -6.71
N VAL A 188 4.26 14.96 -7.62
CA VAL A 188 4.47 16.36 -8.03
C VAL A 188 4.29 17.27 -6.81
N ILE A 189 5.20 18.23 -6.67
CA ILE A 189 5.05 19.33 -5.72
C ILE A 189 4.20 20.38 -6.42
N ARG A 190 3.08 20.74 -5.79
CA ARG A 190 2.22 21.83 -6.26
C ARG A 190 2.88 23.18 -5.95
N GLY A 191 2.36 24.25 -6.53
CA GLY A 191 3.02 25.55 -6.55
C GLY A 191 3.50 25.91 -7.96
N PRO A 192 4.09 27.10 -8.16
CA PRO A 192 4.73 27.47 -9.42
C PRO A 192 5.86 26.48 -9.81
N GLY A 193 6.07 26.24 -11.11
CA GLY A 193 7.22 25.47 -11.60
C GLY A 193 6.96 24.59 -12.83
N ASP A 194 7.88 23.67 -13.10
CA ASP A 194 7.76 22.73 -14.22
C ASP A 194 6.69 21.65 -13.98
N GLN A 195 6.26 21.44 -12.73
CA GLN A 195 5.31 20.41 -12.29
C GLN A 195 5.76 18.99 -12.65
N MET A 196 7.07 18.75 -12.71
CA MET A 196 7.60 17.40 -12.84
C MET A 196 7.51 16.64 -11.51
N GLY A 197 7.35 15.34 -11.61
CA GLY A 197 7.38 14.42 -10.47
C GLY A 197 8.78 14.28 -9.88
N ARG A 198 8.86 13.56 -8.76
CA ARG A 198 10.10 13.35 -8.01
C ARG A 198 10.53 11.90 -8.10
N HIS A 199 11.81 11.63 -7.87
CA HIS A 199 12.29 10.24 -7.75
C HIS A 199 11.50 9.45 -6.70
N THR A 200 11.15 10.08 -5.56
CA THR A 200 10.33 9.47 -4.50
C THR A 200 8.93 9.05 -4.94
N GLY A 201 8.46 9.57 -6.09
CA GLY A 201 7.21 9.18 -6.74
C GLY A 201 7.24 7.76 -7.27
N VAL A 202 8.42 7.20 -7.55
CA VAL A 202 8.59 5.79 -7.95
C VAL A 202 7.99 4.86 -6.89
N LEU A 203 8.08 5.21 -5.60
CA LEU A 203 7.47 4.45 -4.50
C LEU A 203 5.94 4.26 -4.61
N ASP A 204 5.24 5.07 -5.41
CA ASP A 204 3.79 4.88 -5.60
C ASP A 204 3.45 3.54 -6.29
N LEU A 205 4.41 2.93 -7.00
CA LEU A 205 4.31 1.59 -7.60
C LEU A 205 4.82 0.47 -6.67
N ALA A 206 4.93 0.70 -5.35
CA ALA A 206 5.31 -0.30 -4.37
C ALA A 206 4.48 -1.61 -4.42
N CYS A 207 3.24 -1.56 -4.93
CA CYS A 207 2.34 -2.70 -5.01
C CYS A 207 2.55 -3.63 -6.23
N MET A 208 3.56 -3.39 -7.09
CA MET A 208 3.76 -4.19 -8.30
C MET A 208 3.89 -5.69 -8.03
N ALA A 209 4.49 -6.11 -6.91
CA ALA A 209 4.65 -7.53 -6.58
C ALA A 209 3.30 -8.27 -6.41
N LYS A 210 2.24 -7.56 -5.99
CA LYS A 210 0.89 -8.11 -5.91
C LYS A 210 0.33 -8.48 -7.28
N ILE A 211 0.55 -7.60 -8.26
CA ILE A 211 0.11 -7.80 -9.64
C ILE A 211 0.84 -9.01 -10.22
N VAL A 212 2.14 -9.12 -9.98
CA VAL A 212 2.95 -10.28 -10.41
C VAL A 212 2.40 -11.58 -9.85
N SER A 213 2.02 -11.61 -8.57
CA SER A 213 1.44 -12.82 -7.96
C SER A 213 0.19 -13.29 -8.70
N GLY A 214 -0.71 -12.36 -9.05
CA GLY A 214 -1.90 -12.67 -9.84
C GLY A 214 -1.58 -13.14 -11.26
N VAL A 215 -0.66 -12.46 -11.97
CA VAL A 215 -0.22 -12.87 -13.32
C VAL A 215 0.42 -14.25 -13.31
N GLN A 216 1.25 -14.57 -12.31
CA GLN A 216 1.87 -15.88 -12.19
C GLN A 216 0.84 -17.00 -11.98
N VAL A 217 -0.24 -16.74 -11.22
CA VAL A 217 -1.36 -17.70 -11.11
C VAL A 217 -2.01 -17.91 -12.48
N MET A 218 -2.33 -16.84 -13.22
CA MET A 218 -2.93 -16.94 -14.55
C MET A 218 -2.04 -17.72 -15.53
N ARG A 219 -0.73 -17.49 -15.51
CA ARG A 219 0.27 -18.24 -16.30
C ARG A 219 0.33 -19.72 -15.92
N SER A 220 0.19 -20.02 -14.64
CA SER A 220 0.26 -21.40 -14.13
C SER A 220 -1.00 -22.20 -14.46
N ILE A 221 -2.19 -21.65 -14.23
CA ILE A 221 -3.46 -22.37 -14.40
C ILE A 221 -3.99 -22.31 -15.84
N LYS A 222 -3.59 -21.28 -16.60
CA LYS A 222 -3.99 -21.03 -18.00
C LYS A 222 -5.51 -21.10 -18.22
N PRO A 223 -6.30 -20.24 -17.54
CA PRO A 223 -7.74 -20.23 -17.72
C PRO A 223 -8.08 -19.67 -19.11
N ALA A 224 -9.31 -19.90 -19.60
CA ALA A 224 -9.71 -19.51 -20.95
C ALA A 224 -9.61 -17.99 -21.21
N GLU A 225 -9.71 -17.17 -20.16
CA GLU A 225 -9.61 -15.72 -20.23
C GLU A 225 -8.15 -15.22 -20.35
N TRP A 226 -7.14 -16.05 -20.03
CA TRP A 226 -5.73 -15.68 -20.21
C TRP A 226 -5.29 -15.93 -21.65
N GLN A 227 -5.37 -14.88 -22.46
CA GLN A 227 -5.04 -14.95 -23.88
C GLN A 227 -3.63 -14.41 -24.16
N GLN A 228 -3.08 -14.80 -25.31
CA GLN A 228 -1.76 -14.35 -25.77
C GLN A 228 -1.66 -12.82 -25.86
N GLU A 229 -2.75 -12.14 -26.18
CA GLU A 229 -2.83 -10.68 -26.18
C GLU A 229 -2.55 -10.09 -24.81
N THR A 230 -3.16 -10.64 -23.74
CA THR A 230 -2.95 -10.19 -22.36
C THR A 230 -1.50 -10.39 -21.93
N GLU A 231 -0.94 -11.58 -22.20
CA GLU A 231 0.46 -11.91 -21.92
C GLU A 231 1.41 -10.93 -22.65
N THR A 232 1.18 -10.69 -23.93
CA THR A 232 2.02 -9.80 -24.75
C THR A 232 1.90 -8.35 -24.28
N GLY A 233 0.69 -7.88 -24.00
CA GLY A 233 0.43 -6.51 -23.56
C GLY A 233 1.05 -6.18 -22.21
N ILE A 234 0.93 -7.08 -21.22
CA ILE A 234 1.55 -6.84 -19.90
C ILE A 234 3.08 -6.89 -19.97
N MET A 235 3.65 -7.78 -20.78
CA MET A 235 5.09 -7.84 -21.01
C MET A 235 5.60 -6.58 -21.71
N GLN A 236 4.86 -6.07 -22.71
CA GLN A 236 5.23 -4.84 -23.39
C GLN A 236 5.24 -3.64 -22.42
N TRP A 237 4.17 -3.47 -21.64
CA TRP A 237 4.10 -2.39 -20.64
C TRP A 237 5.24 -2.50 -19.61
N ALA A 238 5.51 -3.72 -19.13
CA ALA A 238 6.59 -3.96 -18.17
C ALA A 238 7.98 -3.62 -18.75
N SER A 239 8.23 -3.93 -20.03
CA SER A 239 9.49 -3.61 -20.71
C SER A 239 9.68 -2.10 -20.84
N GLU A 240 8.62 -1.38 -21.22
CA GLU A 240 8.66 0.07 -21.39
C GLU A 240 8.88 0.77 -20.02
N GLN A 241 8.21 0.29 -18.97
CA GLN A 241 8.35 0.81 -17.61
C GLN A 241 9.75 0.54 -17.04
N LEU A 242 10.30 -0.65 -17.28
CA LEU A 242 11.66 -1.00 -16.85
C LEU A 242 12.71 -0.16 -17.56
N ASN A 243 12.54 0.09 -18.87
CA ASN A 243 13.39 1.01 -19.61
C ASN A 243 13.32 2.43 -19.03
N TRP A 244 12.13 2.95 -18.74
CA TRP A 244 11.98 4.26 -18.10
C TRP A 244 12.67 4.31 -16.73
N LEU A 245 12.55 3.26 -15.92
CA LEU A 245 13.15 3.19 -14.59
C LEU A 245 14.68 3.30 -14.63
N TYR A 246 15.32 2.71 -15.64
CA TYR A 246 16.79 2.73 -15.80
C TYR A 246 17.33 3.92 -16.62
N THR A 247 16.48 4.73 -17.23
CA THR A 247 16.93 5.83 -18.12
C THR A 247 16.46 7.21 -17.69
N SER A 248 15.41 7.30 -16.87
CA SER A 248 14.91 8.57 -16.34
C SER A 248 15.69 9.03 -15.10
N GLU A 249 15.75 10.35 -14.90
CA GLU A 249 16.32 10.95 -13.69
C GLU A 249 15.57 10.51 -12.43
N GLN A 250 14.23 10.43 -12.50
CA GLN A 250 13.40 9.97 -11.39
C GLN A 250 13.67 8.50 -11.04
N GLY A 251 13.75 7.63 -12.06
CA GLY A 251 14.02 6.22 -11.85
C GLY A 251 15.41 5.96 -11.26
N LEU A 252 16.44 6.59 -11.83
CA LEU A 252 17.82 6.49 -11.33
C LEU A 252 17.96 7.09 -9.92
N GLY A 253 17.25 8.17 -9.62
CA GLY A 253 17.24 8.75 -8.27
C GLY A 253 16.68 7.79 -7.22
N GLU A 254 15.62 7.05 -7.55
CA GLU A 254 15.02 6.08 -6.63
C GLU A 254 15.88 4.82 -6.46
N LEU A 255 16.45 4.31 -7.55
CA LEU A 255 17.36 3.15 -7.52
C LEU A 255 18.60 3.42 -6.65
N ASN A 256 19.01 4.69 -6.51
CA ASN A 256 20.13 5.12 -5.68
C ASN A 256 19.74 5.50 -4.24
N ALA A 257 18.45 5.44 -3.86
CA ALA A 257 18.02 5.78 -2.52
C ALA A 257 18.50 4.74 -1.50
N THR A 258 18.97 5.18 -0.33
CA THR A 258 19.62 4.30 0.66
C THR A 258 18.68 3.74 1.73
N ASN A 259 17.47 4.30 1.85
CA ASN A 259 16.45 3.90 2.81
C ASN A 259 15.40 2.98 2.15
N ASN A 260 14.23 2.85 2.78
CA ASN A 260 13.10 2.08 2.24
C ASN A 260 12.77 2.33 0.75
N HIS A 261 13.00 3.53 0.21
CA HIS A 261 12.79 3.81 -1.21
C HIS A 261 13.63 2.88 -2.11
N GLY A 262 14.92 2.68 -1.82
CA GLY A 262 15.78 1.78 -2.58
C GLY A 262 15.38 0.31 -2.44
N THR A 263 14.92 -0.09 -1.24
CA THR A 263 14.38 -1.44 -1.01
C THR A 263 13.15 -1.73 -1.87
N PHE A 264 12.25 -0.75 -2.01
CA PHE A 264 11.08 -0.86 -2.88
C PHE A 264 11.43 -0.71 -4.36
N ALA A 265 12.47 0.06 -4.71
CA ALA A 265 12.92 0.17 -6.10
C ALA A 265 13.38 -1.19 -6.64
N VAL A 266 14.17 -1.96 -5.86
CA VAL A 266 14.55 -3.33 -6.26
C VAL A 266 13.34 -4.29 -6.29
N ASN A 267 12.34 -4.13 -5.41
CA ASN A 267 11.09 -4.90 -5.53
C ASN A 267 10.43 -4.66 -6.89
N GLN A 268 10.36 -3.41 -7.34
CA GLN A 268 9.76 -3.07 -8.63
C GLN A 268 10.58 -3.61 -9.81
N VAL A 269 11.91 -3.50 -9.76
CA VAL A 269 12.80 -4.11 -10.76
C VAL A 269 12.55 -5.60 -10.87
N CYS A 270 12.51 -6.32 -9.74
CA CYS A 270 12.23 -7.75 -9.75
C CYS A 270 10.83 -8.07 -10.27
N ALA A 271 9.81 -7.33 -9.83
CA ALA A 271 8.44 -7.51 -10.30
C ALA A 271 8.34 -7.37 -11.83
N LEU A 272 8.95 -6.33 -12.41
CA LEU A 272 8.96 -6.09 -13.86
C LEU A 272 9.73 -7.19 -14.60
N ASN A 273 10.91 -7.59 -14.11
CA ASN A 273 11.69 -8.68 -14.73
C ASN A 273 10.96 -10.03 -14.66
N VAL A 274 10.23 -10.33 -13.58
CA VAL A 274 9.41 -11.55 -13.49
C VAL A 274 8.23 -11.50 -14.47
N LEU A 275 7.61 -10.33 -14.70
CA LEU A 275 6.62 -10.18 -15.78
C LEU A 275 7.27 -10.42 -17.14
N LEU A 276 8.52 -10.01 -17.35
CA LEU A 276 9.24 -10.25 -18.61
C LEU A 276 9.79 -11.67 -18.77
N ASN A 277 9.60 -12.55 -17.77
CA ASN A 277 10.24 -13.87 -17.69
C ASN A 277 11.78 -13.80 -17.70
N GLN A 278 12.35 -12.71 -17.15
CA GLN A 278 13.79 -12.42 -17.08
C GLN A 278 14.31 -12.64 -15.64
N ASN A 279 14.20 -13.87 -15.13
CA ASN A 279 14.57 -14.18 -13.74
C ASN A 279 16.03 -13.84 -13.41
N ASP A 280 16.97 -14.05 -14.33
CA ASP A 280 18.39 -13.73 -14.14
C ASP A 280 18.65 -12.24 -13.90
N ALA A 281 17.81 -11.37 -14.49
CA ALA A 281 17.91 -9.92 -14.28
C ALA A 281 17.37 -9.52 -12.89
N CYS A 282 16.35 -10.21 -12.36
CA CYS A 282 15.95 -10.05 -10.96
C CYS A 282 17.03 -10.57 -10.00
N VAL A 283 17.68 -11.71 -10.30
CA VAL A 283 18.84 -12.20 -9.53
C VAL A 283 19.93 -11.13 -9.46
N THR A 284 20.29 -10.54 -10.60
CA THR A 284 21.30 -9.47 -10.67
C THR A 284 20.91 -8.28 -9.81
N ALA A 285 19.67 -7.79 -9.94
CA ALA A 285 19.19 -6.66 -9.15
C ALA A 285 19.18 -6.93 -7.63
N LEU A 286 18.84 -8.15 -7.22
CA LEU A 286 18.89 -8.56 -5.82
C LEU A 286 20.33 -8.63 -5.31
N GLU A 287 21.27 -9.17 -6.08
CA GLU A 287 22.69 -9.17 -5.72
C GLU A 287 23.23 -7.75 -5.56
N ASP A 288 22.91 -6.84 -6.50
CA ASP A 288 23.31 -5.43 -6.41
C ASP A 288 22.75 -4.76 -5.16
N PHE A 289 21.49 -5.03 -4.82
CA PHE A 289 20.87 -4.54 -3.58
C PHE A 289 21.56 -5.09 -2.32
N TYR A 290 21.75 -6.41 -2.24
CA TYR A 290 22.32 -7.07 -1.06
C TYR A 290 23.81 -6.79 -0.86
N ASN A 291 24.56 -6.53 -1.93
CA ASN A 291 25.97 -6.14 -1.88
C ASN A 291 26.17 -4.61 -1.85
N GLY A 292 25.08 -3.84 -2.01
CA GLY A 292 25.07 -2.38 -1.99
C GLY A 292 24.34 -1.84 -0.76
N ILE A 293 23.22 -1.14 -0.98
CA ILE A 293 22.55 -0.36 0.06
C ILE A 293 22.07 -1.18 1.26
N TYR A 294 21.77 -2.47 1.09
CA TYR A 294 21.33 -3.34 2.20
C TYR A 294 22.33 -3.41 3.34
N LEU A 295 23.63 -3.29 3.03
CA LEU A 295 24.71 -3.39 4.01
C LEU A 295 24.56 -2.38 5.16
N ASP A 296 23.95 -1.22 4.91
CA ASP A 296 23.79 -0.14 5.89
C ASP A 296 22.35 0.01 6.42
N GLN A 297 21.41 -0.84 6.00
CA GLN A 297 20.00 -0.69 6.38
C GLN A 297 19.66 -1.22 7.77
N ILE A 298 20.44 -2.18 8.30
CA ILE A 298 20.16 -2.84 9.58
C ILE A 298 21.37 -2.71 10.50
N ALA A 299 21.19 -2.01 11.61
CA ALA A 299 22.23 -1.82 12.62
C ALA A 299 22.47 -3.11 13.43
N SER A 300 23.53 -3.10 14.26
CA SER A 300 23.94 -4.27 15.06
C SER A 300 22.91 -4.72 16.10
N ASN A 301 21.98 -3.85 16.49
CA ASN A 301 20.89 -4.16 17.41
C ASN A 301 19.58 -4.56 16.68
N GLY A 302 19.58 -4.59 15.34
CA GLY A 302 18.39 -4.82 14.51
C GLY A 302 17.58 -3.55 14.20
N ASP A 303 17.93 -2.37 14.71
CA ASP A 303 17.22 -1.16 14.29
C ASP A 303 17.49 -0.86 12.81
N GLN A 304 16.58 -0.11 12.20
CA GLN A 304 16.70 0.41 10.84
C GLN A 304 16.87 1.93 10.93
N PRO A 305 18.12 2.46 11.01
CA PRO A 305 18.36 3.83 11.48
C PRO A 305 17.74 4.93 10.62
N LEU A 306 17.74 4.75 9.29
CA LEU A 306 17.13 5.70 8.35
C LEU A 306 15.61 5.75 8.50
N GLU A 307 15.00 4.68 9.00
CA GLU A 307 13.56 4.55 9.20
C GLU A 307 13.14 5.02 10.59
N SER A 308 13.97 4.76 11.59
CA SER A 308 13.73 5.19 12.97
C SER A 308 13.97 6.68 13.19
N ALA A 309 14.78 7.33 12.34
CA ALA A 309 14.97 8.78 12.35
C ALA A 309 13.73 9.57 11.86
N ARG A 310 12.71 8.91 11.32
CA ARG A 310 11.52 9.55 10.73
C ARG A 310 10.49 9.90 11.78
N THR A 311 9.57 10.81 11.44
CA THR A 311 8.47 11.23 12.33
C THR A 311 7.45 10.12 12.64
N ARG A 312 7.49 9.00 11.90
CA ARG A 312 6.60 7.84 12.04
C ARG A 312 7.42 6.54 12.10
N PRO A 313 8.25 6.36 13.13
CA PRO A 313 9.31 5.36 13.13
C PRO A 313 8.78 3.92 13.25
N TYR A 314 7.58 3.70 13.78
CA TYR A 314 6.98 2.35 13.78
C TYR A 314 6.52 1.98 12.37
N HIS A 315 5.82 2.89 11.69
CA HIS A 315 5.40 2.72 10.30
C HIS A 315 6.59 2.44 9.38
N TYR A 316 7.64 3.28 9.40
CA TYR A 316 8.75 3.15 8.45
C TYR A 316 9.56 1.86 8.65
N ARG A 317 9.73 1.40 9.90
CA ARG A 317 10.34 0.09 10.16
C ARG A 317 9.54 -1.06 9.56
N ALA A 318 8.21 -1.04 9.77
CA ALA A 318 7.33 -2.06 9.23
C ALA A 318 7.26 -1.99 7.69
N PHE A 319 7.25 -0.78 7.15
CA PHE A 319 7.20 -0.50 5.72
C PHE A 319 8.43 -1.05 4.99
N ASN A 320 9.64 -0.78 5.50
CA ASN A 320 10.87 -1.31 4.91
C ASN A 320 11.00 -2.83 5.11
N LEU A 321 10.65 -3.36 6.29
CA LEU A 321 10.65 -4.82 6.54
C LEU A 321 9.74 -5.58 5.56
N MET A 322 8.61 -4.99 5.17
CA MET A 322 7.73 -5.57 4.17
C MET A 322 8.40 -5.69 2.79
N ALA A 323 9.14 -4.66 2.38
CA ALA A 323 9.91 -4.68 1.14
C ALA A 323 11.08 -5.67 1.19
N LEU A 324 11.78 -5.75 2.33
CA LEU A 324 12.87 -6.70 2.56
C LEU A 324 12.39 -8.15 2.49
N VAL A 325 11.28 -8.48 3.15
CA VAL A 325 10.66 -9.82 3.05
C VAL A 325 10.21 -10.09 1.62
N THR A 326 9.63 -9.11 0.93
CA THR A 326 9.21 -9.29 -0.47
C THR A 326 10.42 -9.56 -1.38
N ASN A 327 11.56 -8.88 -1.19
CA ASN A 327 12.81 -9.19 -1.89
C ASN A 327 13.29 -10.62 -1.60
N ALA A 328 13.15 -11.07 -0.36
CA ALA A 328 13.53 -12.43 0.01
C ALA A 328 12.64 -13.50 -0.65
N GLN A 329 11.34 -13.25 -0.75
CA GLN A 329 10.41 -14.11 -1.46
C GLN A 329 10.66 -14.09 -2.98
N PHE A 330 11.00 -12.94 -3.57
CA PHE A 330 11.48 -12.91 -4.96
C PHE A 330 12.76 -13.72 -5.12
N GLY A 331 13.70 -13.62 -4.20
CA GLY A 331 14.93 -14.42 -4.16
C GLY A 331 14.66 -15.92 -4.16
N ASP A 332 13.73 -16.39 -3.33
CA ASP A 332 13.28 -17.79 -3.35
C ASP A 332 12.65 -18.16 -4.72
N PHE A 333 11.81 -17.29 -5.29
CA PHE A 333 11.16 -17.52 -6.58
C PHE A 333 12.15 -17.65 -7.75
N VAL A 334 13.19 -16.81 -7.80
CA VAL A 334 14.19 -16.82 -8.86
C VAL A 334 15.38 -17.73 -8.59
N GLY A 335 15.42 -18.40 -7.43
CA GLY A 335 16.51 -19.30 -7.05
C GLY A 335 17.82 -18.59 -6.68
N LEU A 336 17.74 -17.39 -6.08
CA LEU A 336 18.90 -16.64 -5.61
C LEU A 336 19.73 -17.46 -4.61
N SER A 337 21.05 -17.50 -4.83
CA SER A 337 22.00 -18.19 -3.95
C SER A 337 23.26 -17.33 -3.74
N PRO A 338 23.69 -17.07 -2.48
CA PRO A 338 23.06 -17.53 -1.23
C PRO A 338 21.68 -16.89 -0.99
N SER A 339 20.87 -17.55 -0.17
CA SER A 339 19.46 -17.17 0.05
C SER A 339 19.37 -15.73 0.57
N ALA A 340 18.41 -14.97 0.02
CA ALA A 340 18.09 -13.62 0.48
C ALA A 340 17.77 -13.54 1.98
N TRP A 341 17.16 -14.58 2.53
CA TRP A 341 16.79 -14.68 3.95
C TRP A 341 18.03 -14.74 4.87
N GLU A 342 19.17 -15.16 4.34
CA GLU A 342 20.43 -15.32 5.07
C GLU A 342 21.41 -14.16 4.85
N ARG A 343 21.01 -13.16 4.05
CA ARG A 343 21.85 -11.99 3.74
C ARG A 343 22.07 -11.16 4.99
N ARG A 344 23.31 -10.70 5.15
CA ARG A 344 23.78 -9.98 6.34
C ARG A 344 24.14 -8.55 5.99
N SER A 345 23.77 -7.62 6.85
CA SER A 345 24.26 -6.24 6.82
C SER A 345 25.76 -6.19 7.14
N ALA A 346 26.40 -5.03 6.97
CA ALA A 346 27.77 -4.79 7.44
C ALA A 346 27.91 -4.98 8.96
N ALA A 347 26.82 -4.78 9.71
CA ALA A 347 26.76 -5.03 11.15
C ALA A 347 26.51 -6.51 11.51
N ASN A 348 26.56 -7.42 10.53
CA ASN A 348 26.33 -8.85 10.68
C ASN A 348 24.92 -9.22 11.19
N THR A 349 23.93 -8.37 10.91
CA THR A 349 22.51 -8.60 11.25
C THR A 349 21.68 -8.95 10.02
N THR A 350 20.54 -9.59 10.26
CA THR A 350 19.63 -10.11 9.24
C THR A 350 18.25 -9.45 9.33
N ILE A 351 17.40 -9.72 8.36
CA ILE A 351 15.98 -9.30 8.39
C ILE A 351 15.22 -9.86 9.60
N VAL A 352 15.67 -10.98 10.19
CA VAL A 352 15.08 -11.56 11.41
C VAL A 352 15.41 -10.71 12.64
N ASP A 353 16.67 -10.26 12.75
CA ASP A 353 17.09 -9.35 13.83
C ASP A 353 16.30 -8.04 13.74
N ALA A 354 16.09 -7.53 12.51
CA ALA A 354 15.30 -6.34 12.28
C ALA A 354 13.82 -6.50 12.67
N LEU A 355 13.21 -7.65 12.36
CA LEU A 355 11.86 -7.94 12.80
C LEU A 355 11.79 -8.02 14.33
N HIS A 356 12.73 -8.72 14.97
CA HIS A 356 12.74 -8.88 16.43
C HIS A 356 12.86 -7.52 17.12
N PHE A 357 13.71 -6.63 16.62
CA PHE A 357 13.80 -5.27 17.12
C PHE A 357 12.47 -4.51 16.93
N ALA A 358 11.86 -4.60 15.75
CA ALA A 358 10.61 -3.90 15.43
C ALA A 358 9.41 -4.37 16.29
N MET A 359 9.31 -5.68 16.59
CA MET A 359 8.27 -6.24 17.47
C MET A 359 8.31 -5.71 18.90
N LEU A 360 9.48 -5.23 19.36
CA LEU A 360 9.65 -4.64 20.69
C LEU A 360 9.24 -3.15 20.75
N GLN A 361 9.03 -2.51 19.60
CA GLN A 361 8.73 -1.08 19.54
C GLN A 361 7.26 -0.81 19.87
N ASN A 362 7.02 0.26 20.62
CA ASN A 362 5.66 0.64 21.00
C ASN A 362 5.11 1.71 20.04
N TYR A 363 4.21 1.32 19.14
CA TYR A 363 3.55 2.23 18.19
C TYR A 363 2.74 3.35 18.88
N THR A 364 2.33 3.18 20.14
CA THR A 364 1.62 4.24 20.87
C THR A 364 2.55 5.38 21.28
N ALA A 365 3.84 5.11 21.47
CA ALA A 365 4.83 6.12 21.85
C ALA A 365 5.05 7.17 20.77
N SER A 366 4.82 6.82 19.50
CA SER A 366 4.87 7.72 18.33
C SER A 366 3.49 8.13 17.81
N ASN A 367 2.41 7.86 18.55
CA ASN A 367 1.02 8.15 18.17
C ASN A 367 0.58 7.48 16.84
N GLU A 368 1.01 6.24 16.62
CA GLU A 368 0.77 5.47 15.39
C GLU A 368 -0.28 4.36 15.61
N LEU A 369 -1.41 4.68 16.25
CA LEU A 369 -2.46 3.71 16.63
C LEU A 369 -3.01 2.88 15.46
N THR A 370 -3.05 3.45 14.25
CA THR A 370 -3.51 2.77 13.03
C THR A 370 -2.47 1.81 12.45
N GLN A 371 -1.27 1.76 13.01
CA GLN A 371 -0.16 0.91 12.54
C GLN A 371 0.00 -0.37 13.37
N SER A 372 -0.88 -0.64 14.35
CA SER A 372 -0.77 -1.79 15.25
C SER A 372 -0.60 -3.14 14.52
N ARG A 373 -1.12 -3.26 13.29
CA ARG A 373 -1.05 -4.47 12.44
C ARG A 373 0.02 -4.42 11.35
N ALA A 374 0.82 -3.35 11.26
CA ALA A 374 1.71 -3.10 10.13
C ALA A 374 2.79 -4.18 9.96
N LEU A 375 3.20 -4.85 11.05
CA LEU A 375 4.20 -5.92 11.04
C LEU A 375 3.63 -7.31 10.72
N ASN A 376 2.30 -7.49 10.71
CA ASN A 376 1.70 -8.83 10.75
C ASN A 376 2.11 -9.72 9.56
N PRO A 377 2.11 -9.25 8.29
CA PRO A 377 2.54 -10.09 7.18
C PRO A 377 4.03 -10.46 7.25
N VAL A 378 4.87 -9.56 7.77
CA VAL A 378 6.32 -9.79 7.95
C VAL A 378 6.56 -10.86 9.02
N VAL A 379 5.85 -10.76 10.15
CA VAL A 379 5.88 -11.75 11.22
C VAL A 379 5.46 -13.12 10.71
N ALA A 380 4.37 -13.17 9.94
CA ALA A 380 3.86 -14.41 9.35
C ALA A 380 4.86 -15.07 8.41
N ALA A 381 5.48 -14.28 7.50
CA ALA A 381 6.47 -14.76 6.54
C ALA A 381 7.73 -15.30 7.22
N ILE A 382 8.26 -14.60 8.21
CA ILE A 382 9.43 -15.05 8.97
C ILE A 382 9.09 -16.29 9.80
N SER A 383 7.90 -16.33 10.42
CA SER A 383 7.42 -17.51 11.15
C SER A 383 7.29 -18.74 10.24
N ALA A 384 6.72 -18.61 9.04
CA ALA A 384 6.63 -19.72 8.09
C ALA A 384 8.01 -20.18 7.59
N LYS A 385 8.96 -19.26 7.40
CA LYS A 385 10.32 -19.59 6.93
C LYS A 385 11.16 -20.31 7.98
N TYR A 386 11.07 -19.91 9.25
CA TYR A 386 11.98 -20.37 10.32
C TYR A 386 11.30 -21.18 11.44
N GLY A 387 9.97 -21.29 11.42
CA GLY A 387 9.17 -21.90 12.48
C GLY A 387 8.94 -20.97 13.69
N ASP A 388 8.07 -21.43 14.59
CA ASP A 388 7.70 -20.69 15.81
C ASP A 388 7.59 -21.63 17.03
N PRO A 389 8.69 -22.29 17.46
CA PRO A 389 8.65 -23.32 18.49
C PRO A 389 8.13 -22.81 19.85
N ASP A 390 8.36 -21.53 20.17
CA ASP A 390 7.96 -20.91 21.43
C ASP A 390 6.66 -20.08 21.32
N ASN A 391 5.95 -20.17 20.19
CA ASN A 391 4.78 -19.34 19.85
C ASN A 391 5.04 -17.82 19.95
N LYS A 392 6.29 -17.38 19.80
CA LYS A 392 6.68 -15.96 19.85
C LYS A 392 5.91 -15.16 18.80
N TYR A 393 5.86 -15.65 17.57
CA TYR A 393 5.23 -14.97 16.45
C TYR A 393 3.70 -15.08 16.52
N ALA A 394 3.17 -16.27 16.81
CA ALA A 394 1.74 -16.50 16.97
C ALA A 394 1.13 -15.64 18.09
N ASN A 395 1.82 -15.51 19.24
CA ASN A 395 1.38 -14.64 20.34
C ASN A 395 1.40 -13.16 19.95
N PHE A 396 2.42 -12.71 19.22
CA PHE A 396 2.46 -11.34 18.70
C PHE A 396 1.28 -11.08 17.76
N LEU A 397 1.05 -11.95 16.78
CA LEU A 397 -0.06 -11.83 15.83
C LEU A 397 -1.40 -11.77 16.56
N LYS A 398 -1.66 -12.69 17.49
CA LYS A 398 -2.87 -12.72 18.33
C LYS A 398 -3.08 -11.42 19.12
N SER A 399 -2.00 -10.83 19.65
CA SER A 399 -2.08 -9.57 20.40
C SER A 399 -2.40 -8.37 19.51
N SER A 400 -1.91 -8.36 18.27
CA SER A 400 -2.08 -7.27 17.31
C SER A 400 -3.42 -7.33 16.55
N ASP A 401 -3.88 -8.54 16.26
CA ASP A 401 -5.09 -8.83 15.51
C ASP A 401 -5.70 -10.17 15.96
N PRO A 402 -6.77 -10.17 16.77
CA PRO A 402 -7.42 -11.40 17.21
C PRO A 402 -8.17 -12.13 16.09
N TYR A 403 -8.16 -11.60 14.86
CA TYR A 403 -8.74 -12.22 13.66
C TYR A 403 -7.67 -12.60 12.63
N PHE A 404 -6.39 -12.62 13.02
CA PHE A 404 -5.29 -12.81 12.06
C PHE A 404 -5.38 -14.09 11.21
N PRO A 405 -5.96 -15.24 11.66
CA PRO A 405 -6.11 -16.41 10.80
C PRO A 405 -7.10 -16.22 9.64
N GLY A 406 -7.95 -15.19 9.71
CA GLY A 406 -8.80 -14.76 8.60
C GLY A 406 -8.11 -13.79 7.64
N GLN A 407 -6.88 -13.35 7.91
CA GLN A 407 -6.19 -12.42 7.02
C GLN A 407 -5.69 -13.14 5.77
N PRO A 408 -5.82 -12.56 4.56
CA PRO A 408 -5.42 -13.23 3.32
C PRO A 408 -3.98 -13.76 3.29
N TRP A 409 -3.04 -13.05 3.93
CA TRP A 409 -1.65 -13.49 4.01
C TRP A 409 -1.47 -14.75 4.87
N PHE A 410 -2.40 -15.11 5.77
CA PHE A 410 -2.29 -16.33 6.58
C PHE A 410 -2.28 -17.60 5.71
N ALA A 411 -3.13 -17.63 4.67
CA ALA A 411 -3.19 -18.76 3.73
C ALA A 411 -1.87 -18.99 2.96
N LEU A 412 -1.00 -17.96 2.89
CA LEU A 412 0.26 -17.99 2.15
C LEU A 412 1.45 -18.43 3.01
N ASN A 413 1.25 -18.57 4.32
CA ASN A 413 2.31 -18.82 5.30
C ASN A 413 2.13 -20.22 5.90
N GLU A 414 2.64 -21.21 5.18
CA GLU A 414 2.52 -22.62 5.55
C GLU A 414 3.07 -22.91 6.95
N GLY A 415 2.30 -23.67 7.74
CA GLY A 415 2.69 -24.07 9.10
C GLY A 415 2.50 -22.97 10.17
N LEU A 416 1.97 -21.80 9.81
CA LEU A 416 1.71 -20.75 10.77
C LEU A 416 0.59 -21.15 11.75
N SER A 417 0.87 -21.06 13.05
CA SER A 417 -0.12 -21.35 14.10
C SER A 417 -1.29 -20.37 14.07
N ASP A 418 -2.53 -20.88 14.21
CA ASP A 418 -3.75 -20.08 14.38
C ASP A 418 -3.91 -19.53 15.81
N ALA A 419 -2.97 -19.84 16.72
CA ALA A 419 -3.00 -19.51 18.15
C ALA A 419 -4.30 -19.95 18.87
N GLY A 420 -4.94 -21.02 18.37
CA GLY A 420 -6.22 -21.57 18.82
C GLY A 420 -7.44 -20.76 18.38
N ILE A 421 -7.27 -19.79 17.48
CA ILE A 421 -8.33 -18.89 17.02
C ILE A 421 -9.00 -19.51 15.78
N LYS A 422 -10.32 -19.72 15.86
CA LYS A 422 -11.11 -20.25 14.73
C LYS A 422 -12.31 -19.35 14.43
N GLN A 423 -12.66 -19.21 13.16
CA GLN A 423 -13.74 -18.36 12.63
C GLN A 423 -15.04 -18.45 13.47
N GLY A 424 -15.51 -19.67 13.78
CA GLY A 424 -16.73 -19.89 14.57
C GLY A 424 -16.60 -19.71 16.09
N LEU A 425 -15.38 -19.68 16.65
CA LEU A 425 -15.20 -19.41 18.08
C LEU A 425 -15.47 -17.93 18.40
N LEU A 426 -15.26 -17.03 17.44
CA LEU A 426 -15.45 -15.59 17.60
C LEU A 426 -16.90 -15.14 17.32
N GLU A 427 -17.63 -15.85 16.46
CA GLU A 427 -19.07 -15.61 16.21
C GLU A 427 -19.92 -15.80 17.48
N THR A 428 -19.51 -16.65 18.41
CA THR A 428 -20.24 -16.84 19.69
C THR A 428 -20.16 -15.63 20.64
N THR A 429 -19.34 -14.63 20.33
CA THR A 429 -19.11 -13.46 21.20
C THR A 429 -19.75 -12.15 20.72
N TYR A 430 -20.36 -12.09 19.53
CA TYR A 430 -20.99 -10.85 19.04
C TYR A 430 -22.34 -11.07 18.38
N GLY A 431 -23.31 -10.24 18.77
CA GLY A 431 -24.65 -10.17 18.18
C GLY A 431 -24.65 -9.68 16.73
N PRO A 432 -25.84 -9.52 16.11
CA PRO A 432 -26.01 -9.36 14.67
C PRO A 432 -25.20 -8.19 14.10
N VAL A 433 -24.51 -8.46 12.99
CA VAL A 433 -23.82 -7.48 12.15
C VAL A 433 -24.85 -6.47 11.64
N PRO A 434 -24.74 -5.17 11.96
CA PRO A 434 -25.64 -4.15 11.42
C PRO A 434 -25.50 -4.07 9.89
N SER A 435 -26.60 -3.86 9.18
CA SER A 435 -26.59 -3.63 7.74
C SER A 435 -25.72 -2.43 7.38
N GLN A 436 -24.81 -2.60 6.40
CA GLN A 436 -24.07 -1.52 5.75
C GLN A 436 -25.05 -0.51 5.11
N PRO A 437 -24.86 0.81 5.28
CA PRO A 437 -25.59 1.81 4.51
C PRO A 437 -25.22 1.68 3.02
N THR A 438 -26.23 1.59 2.15
CA THR A 438 -26.03 1.72 0.70
C THR A 438 -25.70 3.18 0.34
N LEU A 439 -24.69 3.37 -0.49
CA LEU A 439 -24.24 4.67 -1.00
C LEU A 439 -25.35 5.37 -1.79
N GLY A 440 -25.88 6.45 -1.23
CA GLY A 440 -26.53 7.53 -1.96
C GLY A 440 -25.52 8.62 -2.29
N ALA A 441 -25.56 9.11 -3.53
CA ALA A 441 -24.68 10.10 -4.15
C ALA A 441 -24.22 11.25 -3.24
N GLY A 442 -22.90 11.39 -3.08
CA GLY A 442 -22.26 12.64 -2.69
C GLY A 442 -21.82 13.39 -3.93
N SER A 443 -22.48 14.50 -4.24
CA SER A 443 -22.04 15.48 -5.24
C SER A 443 -20.64 16.01 -4.86
N PRO A 444 -19.79 16.45 -5.82
CA PRO A 444 -18.58 17.22 -5.52
C PRO A 444 -18.83 18.46 -4.64
N ASP A 445 -20.08 18.87 -4.47
CA ASP A 445 -20.53 19.98 -3.62
C ASP A 445 -20.89 19.57 -2.17
N ASP A 446 -20.59 18.34 -1.72
CA ASP A 446 -20.83 17.92 -0.34
C ASP A 446 -19.99 18.76 0.65
N PRO A 447 -20.63 19.53 1.57
CA PRO A 447 -19.95 20.35 2.56
C PRO A 447 -19.01 19.57 3.49
N ASN A 448 -19.17 18.24 3.59
CA ASN A 448 -18.29 17.39 4.40
C ASN A 448 -16.89 17.17 3.79
N HIS A 449 -16.71 17.42 2.49
CA HIS A 449 -15.39 17.40 1.85
C HIS A 449 -14.64 18.73 1.98
N GLN A 450 -15.31 19.81 2.36
CA GLN A 450 -14.67 21.06 2.74
C GLN A 450 -14.22 21.01 4.19
N ARG A 451 -13.12 20.30 4.48
CA ARG A 451 -12.34 20.60 5.68
C ARG A 451 -11.77 22.01 5.51
N LYS A 452 -12.52 23.01 5.97
CA LYS A 452 -12.10 24.42 5.97
C LYS A 452 -10.65 24.50 6.45
N ARG A 453 -9.79 25.03 5.59
CA ARG A 453 -8.45 25.47 5.98
C ARG A 453 -8.68 26.50 7.08
N ASN A 454 -8.36 26.15 8.33
CA ASN A 454 -8.36 27.14 9.40
C ASN A 454 -7.15 28.05 9.20
N TRP A 455 -7.24 28.95 8.23
CA TRP A 455 -6.31 30.06 8.08
C TRP A 455 -6.59 31.04 9.21
N LYS A 456 -5.66 31.14 10.17
CA LYS A 456 -5.61 32.28 11.08
C LYS A 456 -4.63 33.28 10.49
N SER A 457 -5.07 34.51 10.23
CA SER A 457 -4.14 35.61 9.98
C SER A 457 -3.18 35.72 11.17
N ARG A 458 -1.87 35.82 10.91
CA ARG A 458 -0.92 36.18 11.95
C ARG A 458 -1.09 37.66 12.26
N GLY A 459 -1.94 37.96 13.24
CA GLY A 459 -1.88 39.20 13.99
C GLY A 459 -0.55 39.30 14.73
N THR A 460 0.02 40.49 14.72
CA THR A 460 1.24 40.94 15.38
C THR A 460 1.43 40.35 16.78
N GLY A 461 2.44 39.50 16.97
CA GLY A 461 2.77 38.94 18.27
C GLY A 461 3.70 37.73 18.20
N TRP A 462 4.91 37.92 17.66
CA TRP A 462 5.99 36.95 17.88
C TRP A 462 6.67 37.27 19.22
N PRO A 463 6.87 36.29 20.12
CA PRO A 463 7.86 36.46 21.17
C PRO A 463 9.24 36.45 20.52
N THR A 464 9.90 37.61 20.54
CA THR A 464 11.35 37.69 20.38
C THR A 464 11.99 36.86 21.48
N VAL A 465 13.07 36.16 21.12
CA VAL A 465 13.99 35.35 21.97
C VAL A 465 13.80 33.83 21.77
N ALA A 466 14.67 33.29 20.92
CA ALA A 466 14.98 31.86 20.85
C ALA A 466 15.68 31.40 22.14
N PRO A 467 15.35 30.23 22.72
CA PRO A 467 16.20 29.61 23.72
C PRO A 467 17.49 29.13 23.06
N LYS A 468 18.64 29.58 23.58
CA LYS A 468 19.94 28.95 23.30
C LYS A 468 19.94 27.55 23.91
N ALA A 469 20.34 26.55 23.12
CA ALA A 469 20.53 25.18 23.58
C ALA A 469 21.70 25.08 24.58
N PRO A 470 21.66 24.13 25.54
CA PRO A 470 22.86 23.68 26.22
C PRO A 470 23.80 22.90 25.28
#